data_AF-A0A7R9L3A5-F1
#
_entry.id   AF-A0A7R9L3A5-F1
#
_cell.length_a   1.000
_cell.length_b   1.000
_cell.length_c   1.000
_cell.angle_alpha   90.00
_cell.angle_beta   90.00
_cell.angle_gamma   90.00
#
_symmetry.space_group_name_H-M   'P 1'
#
loop_
_entity.id
_entity.type
_entity.pdbx_description
1 polymer ?
#
loop_
_entity_poly.entity_id
_entity_poly.type
_entity_poly.pdbx_seq_one_letter_code
_entity_poly.pdbx_strand_id
1 'polypeptide(L)'
;MSAMKASNECEMKTLRAQINTSGDSMQTMAEDINDLQQKLSTLDKSNEGVVTDIEVLSENVIYLSEEFPNFMVRTESDIKTLKADLKIAMDSMQTIVADNNDLKQKLCEMSTENNELSEELSALKASKHIIESDVKQLAQEISDKNISCSASVEQDLSSNSSSIGSHNQLTTNSDKTRDETNIQEIFTEIRDQIKDQNKITNNLLNALLREKEKSLTALEGITQSVEDLDDSECISGTVRGHTIQVLSKPVNAFIGIPYAEPPVGPLRFARPKPLTKPLPGIIDATKPKNSCMTGGTGQMGEDCLYVNIWAPHNTTGALKPVMYWIYGGGLGSGSIFSGANDGKALVANDVVVASVNYRLRTFGFLYGGPDSDAPGNMGFYDQVLGLKW
;
A
#
# COMPACT_ATOMS: atom_id res chain seq x y z
N MET A 1 122.55 -27.27 11.85
CA MET A 1 121.83 -26.01 11.50
C MET A 1 120.58 -26.26 10.63
N SER A 2 120.63 -27.01 9.53
CA SER A 2 119.44 -27.20 8.65
C SER A 2 118.22 -27.85 9.30
N ALA A 3 118.40 -28.89 10.13
CA ALA A 3 117.27 -29.58 10.78
C ALA A 3 116.51 -28.68 11.78
N MET A 4 117.24 -27.84 12.52
CA MET A 4 116.67 -26.91 13.51
C MET A 4 115.90 -25.77 12.82
N LYS A 5 116.37 -25.34 11.64
CA LYS A 5 115.69 -24.32 10.82
C LYS A 5 114.37 -24.85 10.26
N ALA A 6 114.35 -26.10 9.79
CA ALA A 6 113.14 -26.76 9.30
C ALA A 6 112.10 -27.04 10.41
N SER A 7 112.55 -27.39 11.62
CA SER A 7 111.67 -27.57 12.79
C SER A 7 110.96 -26.28 13.17
N ASN A 8 111.71 -25.18 13.29
CA ASN A 8 111.13 -23.86 13.60
C ASN A 8 110.18 -23.37 12.50
N GLU A 9 110.46 -23.67 11.23
CA GLU A 9 109.55 -23.35 10.12
C GLU A 9 108.23 -24.12 10.19
N CYS A 10 108.27 -25.38 10.64
CA CYS A 10 107.10 -26.23 10.81
C CYS A 10 106.22 -25.74 11.98
N GLU A 11 106.82 -25.41 13.12
CA GLU A 11 106.11 -24.84 14.28
C GLU A 11 105.49 -23.48 13.94
N MET A 12 106.23 -22.61 13.23
CA MET A 12 105.72 -21.29 12.83
C MET A 12 104.56 -21.39 11.82
N LYS A 13 104.56 -22.39 10.92
CA LYS A 13 103.41 -22.66 10.05
C LYS A 13 102.19 -23.14 10.84
N THR A 14 102.41 -24.00 11.82
CA THR A 14 101.34 -24.53 12.69
C THR A 14 100.71 -23.42 13.52
N LEU A 15 101.53 -22.55 14.13
CA LEU A 15 101.05 -21.38 14.87
C LEU A 15 100.26 -20.41 13.98
N ARG A 16 100.72 -20.14 12.74
CA ARG A 16 99.98 -19.29 11.80
C ARG A 16 98.63 -19.89 11.43
N ALA A 17 98.56 -21.20 11.22
CA ALA A 17 97.29 -21.87 10.94
C ALA A 17 96.31 -21.73 12.11
N GLN A 18 96.78 -21.95 13.35
CA GLN A 18 95.97 -21.79 14.55
C GLN A 18 95.50 -20.34 14.76
N ILE A 19 96.37 -19.35 14.52
CA ILE A 19 96.00 -17.92 14.60
C ILE A 19 94.93 -17.59 13.57
N ASN A 20 95.07 -18.09 12.33
CA ASN A 20 94.07 -17.86 11.29
C ASN A 20 92.72 -18.51 11.65
N THR A 21 92.71 -19.76 12.10
CA THR A 21 91.47 -20.44 12.54
C THR A 21 90.81 -19.74 13.74
N SER A 22 91.62 -19.23 14.67
CA SER A 22 91.13 -18.43 15.80
C SER A 22 90.57 -17.09 15.33
N GLY A 23 91.19 -16.46 14.33
CA GLY A 23 90.70 -15.25 13.65
C GLY A 23 89.34 -15.46 12.99
N ASP A 24 89.20 -16.53 12.20
CA ASP A 24 87.96 -16.89 11.52
C ASP A 24 86.83 -17.16 12.55
N SER A 25 87.15 -17.86 13.64
CA SER A 25 86.17 -18.15 14.71
C SER A 25 85.70 -16.87 15.43
N MET A 26 86.61 -15.93 15.69
CA MET A 26 86.25 -14.63 16.27
C MET A 26 85.38 -13.80 15.32
N GLN A 27 85.62 -13.90 14.02
CA GLN A 27 84.85 -13.18 13.02
C GLN A 27 83.42 -13.74 12.92
N THR A 28 83.25 -15.06 12.92
CA THR A 28 81.92 -15.70 13.02
C THR A 28 81.19 -15.32 14.31
N MET A 29 81.88 -15.31 15.46
CA MET A 29 81.27 -14.85 16.72
C MET A 29 80.81 -13.38 16.65
N ALA A 30 81.57 -12.51 15.97
CA ALA A 30 81.19 -11.11 15.80
C ALA A 30 79.95 -10.95 14.90
N GLU A 31 79.84 -11.77 13.85
CA GLU A 31 78.66 -11.82 12.99
C GLU A 31 77.42 -12.32 13.75
N ASP A 32 77.56 -13.38 14.56
CA ASP A 32 76.47 -13.91 15.40
C ASP A 32 76.00 -12.90 16.45
N ILE A 33 76.92 -12.14 17.06
CA ILE A 33 76.58 -11.09 18.03
C ILE A 33 75.77 -9.98 17.35
N ASN A 34 76.14 -9.57 16.13
CA ASN A 34 75.40 -8.55 15.39
C ASN A 34 73.99 -9.04 15.00
N ASP A 35 73.84 -10.29 14.56
CA ASP A 35 72.53 -10.89 14.26
C ASP A 35 71.62 -10.94 15.50
N LEU A 36 72.18 -11.32 16.66
CA LEU A 36 71.45 -11.32 17.93
C LEU A 36 71.01 -9.91 18.36
N GLN A 37 71.87 -8.90 18.19
CA GLN A 37 71.53 -7.51 18.49
C GLN A 37 70.38 -7.00 17.59
N GLN A 38 70.37 -7.38 16.32
CA GLN A 38 69.31 -7.00 15.39
C GLN A 38 67.98 -7.68 15.73
N LYS A 39 68.00 -8.96 16.11
CA LYS A 39 66.83 -9.69 16.61
C LYS A 39 66.26 -9.08 17.89
N LEU A 40 67.13 -8.70 18.84
CA LEU A 40 66.71 -8.06 20.09
C LEU A 40 66.00 -6.73 19.83
N SER A 41 66.55 -5.88 18.95
CA SER A 41 65.91 -4.61 18.57
C SER A 41 64.55 -4.78 17.91
N THR A 42 64.36 -5.87 17.15
CA THR A 42 63.08 -6.18 16.51
C THR A 42 62.03 -6.62 17.55
N LEU A 43 62.45 -7.39 18.55
CA LEU A 43 61.60 -7.81 19.65
C LEU A 43 61.13 -6.62 20.50
N ASP A 44 62.01 -5.68 20.83
CA ASP A 44 61.64 -4.48 21.61
C ASP A 44 60.56 -3.65 20.91
N LYS A 45 60.71 -3.43 19.59
CA LYS A 45 59.70 -2.71 18.80
C LYS A 45 58.35 -3.43 18.76
N SER A 46 58.38 -4.76 18.66
CA SER A 46 57.14 -5.56 18.71
C SER A 46 56.49 -5.48 20.08
N ASN A 47 57.28 -5.42 21.15
CA ASN A 47 56.77 -5.32 22.52
C ASN A 47 56.16 -3.94 22.80
N GLU A 48 56.78 -2.85 22.31
CA GLU A 48 56.18 -1.51 22.36
C GLU A 48 54.81 -1.46 21.66
N GLY A 49 54.69 -2.07 20.48
CA GLY A 49 53.41 -2.15 19.76
C GLY A 49 52.33 -2.88 20.56
N VAL A 50 52.67 -4.00 21.20
CA VAL A 50 51.73 -4.75 22.05
C VAL A 50 51.30 -3.93 23.27
N VAL A 51 52.20 -3.15 23.88
CA VAL A 51 51.85 -2.28 25.01
C VAL A 51 50.86 -1.19 24.57
N THR A 52 51.09 -0.56 23.42
CA THR A 52 50.16 0.45 22.87
C THR A 52 48.79 -0.15 22.57
N ASP A 53 48.74 -1.35 21.97
CA ASP A 53 47.48 -2.04 21.70
C ASP A 53 46.70 -2.36 22.98
N ILE A 54 47.40 -2.76 24.06
CA ILE A 54 46.80 -3.01 25.38
C ILE A 54 46.23 -1.73 25.98
N GLU A 55 46.93 -0.59 25.87
CA GLU A 55 46.45 0.71 26.36
C GLU A 55 45.16 1.12 25.64
N VAL A 56 45.12 1.04 24.31
CA VAL A 56 43.92 1.36 23.51
C VAL A 56 42.75 0.43 23.85
N LEU A 57 43.01 -0.86 24.04
CA LEU A 57 41.97 -1.80 24.47
C LEU A 57 41.45 -1.46 25.87
N SER A 58 42.32 -1.02 26.78
CA SER A 58 41.92 -0.64 28.14
C SER A 58 41.00 0.59 28.14
N GLU A 59 41.29 1.61 27.32
CA GLU A 59 40.45 2.80 27.19
C GLU A 59 39.07 2.45 26.61
N ASN A 60 39.03 1.58 25.60
CA ASN A 60 37.77 1.12 25.00
C ASN A 60 36.91 0.34 26.00
N VAL A 61 37.52 -0.50 26.84
CA VAL A 61 36.80 -1.24 27.89
C VAL A 61 36.22 -0.29 28.93
N ILE A 62 36.96 0.74 29.33
CA ILE A 62 36.48 1.76 30.27
C ILE A 62 35.29 2.52 29.66
N TYR A 63 35.42 3.01 28.43
CA TYR A 63 34.35 3.71 27.72
C TYR A 63 33.07 2.87 27.62
N LEU A 64 33.20 1.59 27.22
CA LEU A 64 32.06 0.67 27.16
C LEU A 64 31.44 0.42 28.54
N SER A 65 32.25 0.35 29.60
CA SER A 65 31.74 0.15 30.97
C SER A 65 30.90 1.32 31.48
N GLU A 66 31.19 2.54 31.02
CA GLU A 66 30.47 3.76 31.42
C GLU A 66 29.21 4.00 30.56
N GLU A 67 29.28 3.74 29.25
CA GLU A 67 28.18 4.01 28.32
C GLU A 67 27.11 2.91 28.30
N PHE A 68 27.50 1.65 28.51
CA PHE A 68 26.57 0.51 28.43
C PHE A 68 25.41 0.59 29.45
N PRO A 69 25.62 0.99 30.73
CA PRO A 69 24.52 1.19 31.67
C PRO A 69 23.54 2.28 31.22
N ASN A 70 24.05 3.40 30.68
CA ASN A 70 23.21 4.50 30.20
C ASN A 70 22.40 4.09 28.96
N PHE A 71 22.98 3.28 28.08
CA PHE A 71 22.28 2.66 26.95
C PHE A 71 21.15 1.74 27.42
N MET A 72 21.41 0.89 28.42
CA MET A 72 20.40 -0.03 28.98
C MET A 72 19.22 0.72 29.62
N VAL A 73 19.48 1.77 30.41
CA VAL A 73 18.42 2.59 31.03
C VAL A 73 17.55 3.28 29.98
N ARG A 74 18.16 3.85 28.93
CA ARG A 74 17.42 4.45 27.81
C ARG A 74 16.56 3.41 27.09
N THR A 75 17.12 2.25 26.80
CA THR A 75 16.40 1.16 26.13
C THR A 75 15.22 0.66 26.96
N GLU A 76 15.38 0.54 28.28
CA GLU A 76 14.29 0.12 29.17
C GLU A 76 13.17 1.16 29.24
N SER A 77 13.53 2.45 29.27
CA SER A 77 12.57 3.56 29.18
C SER A 77 11.80 3.54 27.86
N ASP A 78 12.49 3.36 26.74
CA ASP A 78 11.86 3.32 25.41
C ASP A 78 10.92 2.11 25.27
N ILE A 79 11.32 0.94 25.77
CA ILE A 79 10.46 -0.26 25.82
C ILE A 79 9.20 0.02 26.64
N LYS A 80 9.32 0.74 27.76
CA LYS A 80 8.16 1.07 28.61
C LYS A 80 7.18 2.00 27.89
N THR A 81 7.69 3.01 27.19
CA THR A 81 6.87 3.92 26.37
C THR A 81 6.19 3.17 25.23
N LEU A 82 6.93 2.34 24.48
CA LEU A 82 6.37 1.53 23.39
C LEU A 82 5.27 0.58 23.87
N LYS A 83 5.41 -0.01 25.07
CA LYS A 83 4.36 -0.85 25.67
C LYS A 83 3.09 -0.06 25.99
N ALA A 84 3.23 1.19 26.45
CA ALA A 84 2.09 2.05 26.73
C ALA A 84 1.36 2.44 25.43
N ASP A 85 2.11 2.85 24.41
CA ASP A 85 1.56 3.22 23.10
C ASP A 85 0.87 2.04 22.41
N LEU A 86 1.47 0.84 22.49
CA LEU A 86 0.87 -0.38 21.96
C LEU A 86 -0.48 -0.68 22.63
N LYS A 87 -0.58 -0.48 23.94
CA LYS A 87 -1.83 -0.66 24.67
C LYS A 87 -2.91 0.32 24.20
N ILE A 88 -2.57 1.60 24.05
CA ILE A 88 -3.49 2.63 23.55
C ILE A 88 -3.98 2.29 22.13
N ALA A 89 -3.07 1.81 21.26
CA ALA A 89 -3.42 1.40 19.91
C ALA A 89 -4.36 0.17 19.91
N MET A 90 -4.13 -0.81 20.78
CA MET A 90 -5.01 -1.98 20.93
C MET A 90 -6.41 -1.59 21.41
N ASP A 91 -6.52 -0.71 22.41
CA ASP A 91 -7.81 -0.22 22.93
C ASP A 91 -8.57 0.58 21.85
N SER A 92 -7.86 1.37 21.06
CA SER A 92 -8.43 2.11 19.90
C SER A 92 -8.94 1.14 18.82
N MET A 93 -8.18 0.09 18.52
CA MET A 93 -8.56 -0.93 17.54
C MET A 93 -9.80 -1.71 17.98
N GLN A 94 -9.92 -2.03 19.27
CA GLN A 94 -11.13 -2.66 19.83
C GLN A 94 -12.37 -1.76 19.67
N THR A 95 -12.20 -0.46 19.90
CA THR A 95 -13.27 0.52 19.70
C THR A 95 -13.71 0.56 18.22
N ILE A 96 -12.76 0.62 17.28
CA ILE A 96 -13.06 0.59 15.83
C ILE A 96 -13.79 -0.71 15.43
N VAL A 97 -13.43 -1.85 16.01
CA VAL A 97 -14.13 -3.12 15.77
C VAL A 97 -15.58 -3.06 16.26
N ALA A 98 -15.83 -2.46 17.43
CA ALA A 98 -17.18 -2.28 17.96
C ALA A 98 -18.02 -1.37 17.04
N ASP A 99 -17.46 -0.23 16.63
CA ASP A 99 -18.13 0.72 15.73
C ASP A 99 -18.46 0.08 14.36
N ASN A 100 -17.54 -0.72 13.80
CA ASN A 100 -17.78 -1.44 12.56
C ASN A 100 -18.90 -2.48 12.68
N ASN A 101 -19.06 -3.11 13.84
CA ASN A 101 -20.15 -4.05 14.07
C ASN A 101 -21.51 -3.33 14.18
N ASP A 102 -21.54 -2.16 14.84
CA ASP A 102 -22.74 -1.30 14.89
C ASP A 102 -23.15 -0.82 13.49
N LEU A 103 -22.17 -0.40 12.67
CA LEU A 103 -22.42 -0.01 11.28
C LEU A 103 -22.96 -1.16 10.43
N LYS A 104 -22.44 -2.38 10.59
CA LYS A 104 -22.97 -3.57 9.91
C LYS A 104 -24.41 -3.86 10.30
N GLN A 105 -24.75 -3.68 11.57
CA GLN A 105 -26.11 -3.87 12.06
C GLN A 105 -27.07 -2.85 11.42
N LYS A 106 -26.69 -1.57 11.43
CA LYS A 106 -27.46 -0.50 10.75
C LYS A 106 -27.61 -0.72 9.26
N LEU A 107 -26.59 -1.24 8.58
CA LEU A 107 -26.66 -1.58 7.16
C LEU A 107 -27.67 -2.71 6.88
N CYS A 108 -27.75 -3.70 7.78
CA CYS A 108 -28.72 -4.79 7.69
C CYS A 108 -30.16 -4.29 7.87
N GLU A 109 -30.38 -3.38 8.82
CA GLU A 109 -31.66 -2.72 9.06
C GLU A 109 -32.11 -1.91 7.82
N MET A 110 -31.23 -1.06 7.29
CA MET A 110 -31.52 -0.31 6.05
C MET A 110 -31.79 -1.23 4.85
N SER A 111 -31.07 -2.35 4.74
CA SER A 111 -31.32 -3.33 3.67
C SER A 111 -32.71 -3.98 3.79
N THR A 112 -33.20 -4.16 5.02
CA THR A 112 -34.51 -4.75 5.29
C THR A 112 -35.61 -3.74 4.92
N GLU A 113 -35.48 -2.49 5.38
CA GLU A 113 -36.41 -1.40 5.04
C GLU A 113 -36.48 -1.17 3.52
N ASN A 114 -35.34 -1.24 2.82
CA ASN A 114 -35.30 -1.08 1.37
C ASN A 114 -36.02 -2.24 0.62
N ASN A 115 -35.99 -3.46 1.16
CA ASN A 115 -36.74 -4.58 0.59
C ASN A 115 -38.24 -4.40 0.79
N GLU A 116 -38.68 -3.98 1.98
CA GLU A 116 -40.09 -3.68 2.27
C GLU A 116 -40.63 -2.58 1.34
N LEU A 117 -39.87 -1.48 1.18
CA LEU A 117 -40.22 -0.40 0.26
C LEU A 117 -40.26 -0.85 -1.20
N SER A 118 -39.40 -1.79 -1.61
CA SER A 118 -39.41 -2.36 -2.96
C SER A 118 -40.67 -3.20 -3.22
N GLU A 119 -41.16 -3.91 -2.21
CA GLU A 119 -42.43 -4.64 -2.28
C GLU A 119 -43.62 -3.67 -2.36
N GLU A 120 -43.65 -2.64 -1.53
CA GLU A 120 -44.69 -1.59 -1.57
C GLU A 120 -44.72 -0.89 -2.93
N LEU A 121 -43.56 -0.55 -3.49
CA LEU A 121 -43.46 0.05 -4.83
C LEU A 121 -44.02 -0.86 -5.92
N SER A 122 -43.80 -2.18 -5.79
CA SER A 122 -44.34 -3.17 -6.72
C SER A 122 -45.86 -3.26 -6.63
N ALA A 123 -46.41 -3.23 -5.41
CA ALA A 123 -47.85 -3.16 -5.18
C ALA A 123 -48.47 -1.87 -5.74
N LEU A 124 -47.81 -0.72 -5.55
CA LEU A 124 -48.28 0.57 -6.07
C LEU A 124 -48.30 0.60 -7.61
N LYS A 125 -47.29 0.00 -8.25
CA LYS A 125 -47.25 -0.15 -9.72
C LYS A 125 -48.39 -1.03 -10.22
N ALA A 126 -48.71 -2.11 -9.52
CA ALA A 126 -49.86 -2.96 -9.86
C ALA A 126 -51.19 -2.18 -9.75
N SER A 127 -51.39 -1.45 -8.65
CA SER A 127 -52.58 -0.60 -8.45
C SER A 127 -52.70 0.49 -9.53
N LYS A 128 -51.60 1.14 -9.91
CA LYS A 128 -51.57 2.11 -11.01
C LYS A 128 -52.06 1.49 -12.33
N HIS A 129 -51.60 0.28 -12.66
CA HIS A 129 -52.00 -0.41 -13.88
C HIS A 129 -53.50 -0.75 -13.89
N ILE A 130 -54.06 -1.13 -12.74
CA ILE A 130 -55.51 -1.37 -12.59
C ILE A 130 -56.29 -0.08 -12.86
N ILE A 131 -55.90 1.03 -12.21
CA ILE A 131 -56.56 2.33 -12.39
C ILE A 131 -56.48 2.79 -13.86
N GLU A 132 -55.32 2.65 -14.52
CA GLU A 132 -55.17 2.99 -15.93
C GLU A 132 -56.08 2.14 -16.83
N SER A 133 -56.32 0.88 -16.47
CA SER A 133 -57.28 0.00 -17.16
C SER A 133 -58.72 0.46 -16.94
N ASP A 134 -59.11 0.74 -15.70
CA ASP A 134 -60.46 1.18 -15.35
C ASP A 134 -60.80 2.52 -16.01
N VAL A 135 -59.85 3.45 -16.06
CA VAL A 135 -60.01 4.73 -16.75
C VAL A 135 -60.24 4.54 -18.25
N LYS A 136 -59.50 3.62 -18.89
CA LYS A 136 -59.73 3.28 -20.31
C LYS A 136 -61.10 2.66 -20.53
N GLN A 137 -61.53 1.76 -19.64
CA GLN A 137 -62.85 1.15 -19.71
C GLN A 137 -63.96 2.20 -19.55
N LEU A 138 -63.87 3.07 -18.55
CA LEU A 138 -64.83 4.15 -18.34
C LEU A 138 -64.89 5.12 -19.52
N ALA A 139 -63.73 5.46 -20.10
CA ALA A 139 -63.68 6.29 -21.30
C ALA A 139 -64.41 5.62 -22.50
N GLN A 140 -64.25 4.31 -22.65
CA GLN A 140 -64.96 3.53 -23.67
C GLN A 140 -66.47 3.49 -23.39
N GLU A 141 -66.89 3.22 -22.16
CA GLU A 141 -68.30 3.19 -21.77
C GLU A 141 -68.98 4.55 -21.96
N ILE A 142 -68.28 5.66 -21.69
CA ILE A 142 -68.75 7.02 -21.96
C ILE A 142 -68.91 7.24 -23.46
N SER A 143 -67.92 6.83 -24.27
CA SER A 143 -67.99 6.91 -25.73
C SER A 143 -69.18 6.12 -26.28
N ASP A 144 -69.36 4.88 -25.83
CA ASP A 144 -70.44 3.99 -26.26
C ASP A 144 -71.83 4.54 -25.86
N LYS A 145 -71.95 5.08 -24.64
CA LYS A 145 -73.19 5.74 -24.19
C LYS A 145 -73.48 7.02 -24.96
N ASN A 146 -72.46 7.79 -25.35
CA ASN A 146 -72.64 9.00 -26.16
C ASN A 146 -73.12 8.66 -27.58
N ILE A 147 -72.64 7.55 -28.16
CA ILE A 147 -73.13 7.00 -29.43
C ILE A 147 -74.59 6.50 -29.28
N SER A 148 -74.92 5.82 -28.18
CA SER A 148 -76.29 5.35 -27.89
C SER A 148 -77.28 6.50 -27.68
N CYS A 149 -76.85 7.58 -27.00
CA CYS A 149 -77.67 8.76 -26.75
C CYS A 149 -77.94 9.54 -28.05
N SER A 150 -76.93 9.70 -28.91
CA SER A 150 -77.11 10.32 -30.23
C SER A 150 -78.01 9.50 -31.16
N ALA A 151 -77.89 8.17 -31.16
CA ALA A 151 -78.78 7.27 -31.91
C ALA A 151 -80.23 7.31 -31.39
N SER A 152 -80.43 7.38 -30.07
CA SER A 152 -81.77 7.50 -29.46
C SER A 152 -82.43 8.85 -29.74
N VAL A 153 -81.65 9.94 -29.76
CA VAL A 153 -82.13 11.28 -30.12
C VAL A 153 -82.49 11.38 -31.60
N GLU A 154 -81.75 10.75 -32.51
CA GLU A 154 -82.14 10.66 -33.94
C GLU A 154 -83.41 9.81 -34.14
N GLN A 155 -83.58 8.74 -33.36
CA GLN A 155 -84.76 7.88 -33.44
C GLN A 155 -86.03 8.57 -32.88
N ASP A 156 -85.92 9.34 -31.80
CA ASP A 156 -87.03 10.12 -31.22
C ASP A 156 -87.39 11.36 -32.05
N LEU A 157 -86.42 11.98 -32.74
CA LEU A 157 -86.69 13.08 -33.69
C LEU A 157 -87.38 12.60 -34.98
N SER A 158 -87.15 11.34 -35.39
CA SER A 158 -87.82 10.75 -36.56
C SER A 158 -89.26 10.26 -36.28
N SER A 159 -89.62 10.05 -35.01
CA SER A 159 -90.91 9.48 -34.59
C SER A 159 -91.89 10.48 -33.95
N ASN A 160 -91.45 11.69 -33.58
CA ASN A 160 -92.30 12.71 -32.96
C ASN A 160 -92.70 13.90 -33.87
N SER A 161 -92.45 13.86 -35.19
CA SER A 161 -92.93 14.91 -36.10
C SER A 161 -94.41 14.76 -36.53
N SER A 162 -95.19 13.89 -35.90
CA SER A 162 -96.59 13.62 -36.30
C SER A 162 -97.54 13.39 -35.12
N SER A 163 -97.58 14.28 -34.14
CA SER A 163 -98.81 14.59 -33.36
C SER A 163 -98.65 15.84 -32.49
N ILE A 164 -99.19 16.95 -33.00
CA ILE A 164 -99.52 18.14 -32.23
C ILE A 164 -100.85 17.86 -31.48
N GLY A 165 -100.92 18.17 -30.18
CA GLY A 165 -102.22 18.36 -29.53
C GLY A 165 -102.25 18.23 -28.00
N SER A 166 -102.18 19.38 -27.32
CA SER A 166 -102.89 19.69 -26.06
C SER A 166 -102.34 19.23 -24.69
N HIS A 167 -102.33 20.22 -23.78
CA HIS A 167 -102.47 20.18 -22.31
C HIS A 167 -101.24 20.35 -21.38
N ASN A 168 -101.17 21.57 -20.81
CA ASN A 168 -101.02 21.97 -19.41
C ASN A 168 -99.85 21.49 -18.51
N GLN A 169 -98.99 22.48 -18.21
CA GLN A 169 -98.65 23.05 -16.89
C GLN A 169 -97.99 22.22 -15.75
N LEU A 170 -96.84 22.77 -15.32
CA LEU A 170 -96.27 22.89 -13.95
C LEU A 170 -95.77 21.57 -13.31
N THR A 171 -94.48 21.40 -12.99
CA THR A 171 -93.82 22.02 -11.82
C THR A 171 -92.31 22.32 -12.03
N THR A 172 -91.74 23.04 -11.07
CA THR A 172 -90.62 23.99 -11.08
C THR A 172 -89.19 23.41 -11.04
N ASN A 173 -88.33 23.93 -11.92
CA ASN A 173 -86.86 23.79 -11.93
C ASN A 173 -86.19 24.77 -10.94
N SER A 174 -86.14 24.46 -9.65
CA SER A 174 -85.33 25.24 -8.69
C SER A 174 -84.45 24.42 -7.75
N ASP A 175 -84.58 23.09 -7.70
CA ASP A 175 -83.74 22.23 -6.83
C ASP A 175 -82.54 21.58 -7.55
N LYS A 176 -82.52 21.51 -8.89
CA LYS A 176 -81.39 20.88 -9.62
C LYS A 176 -80.13 21.74 -9.71
N THR A 177 -80.25 23.06 -9.80
CA THR A 177 -79.12 23.97 -10.04
C THR A 177 -78.28 24.29 -8.79
N ARG A 178 -78.86 24.14 -7.58
CA ARG A 178 -78.13 24.39 -6.31
C ARG A 178 -77.22 23.22 -5.92
N ASP A 179 -77.61 21.98 -6.22
CA ASP A 179 -76.80 20.79 -5.97
C ASP A 179 -75.68 20.62 -7.00
N GLU A 180 -75.90 20.94 -8.28
CA GLU A 180 -74.85 20.86 -9.31
C GLU A 180 -73.69 21.84 -9.09
N THR A 181 -73.97 23.06 -8.59
CA THR A 181 -72.94 24.08 -8.34
C THR A 181 -72.04 23.69 -7.15
N ASN A 182 -72.63 23.15 -6.07
CA ASN A 182 -71.90 22.64 -4.91
C ASN A 182 -71.01 21.43 -5.27
N ILE A 183 -71.50 20.55 -6.14
CA ILE A 183 -70.75 19.37 -6.58
C ILE A 183 -69.53 19.79 -7.44
N GLN A 184 -69.66 20.80 -8.30
CA GLN A 184 -68.53 21.29 -9.13
C GLN A 184 -67.46 22.01 -8.32
N GLU A 185 -67.82 22.73 -7.25
CA GLU A 185 -66.84 23.31 -6.30
C GLU A 185 -66.06 22.21 -5.57
N ILE A 186 -66.76 21.18 -5.06
CA ILE A 186 -66.12 20.03 -4.39
C ILE A 186 -65.16 19.29 -5.35
N PHE A 187 -65.57 19.06 -6.61
CA PHE A 187 -64.69 18.45 -7.61
C PHE A 187 -63.46 19.31 -7.95
N THR A 188 -63.61 20.63 -7.93
CA THR A 188 -62.49 21.55 -8.17
C THR A 188 -61.51 21.52 -7.00
N GLU A 189 -62.01 21.53 -5.76
CA GLU A 189 -61.20 21.46 -4.56
C GLU A 189 -60.44 20.12 -4.43
N ILE A 190 -61.11 19.00 -4.71
CA ILE A 190 -60.47 17.67 -4.76
C ILE A 190 -59.38 17.64 -5.86
N ARG A 191 -59.66 18.21 -7.03
CA ARG A 191 -58.68 18.25 -8.14
C ARG A 191 -57.44 19.05 -7.77
N ASP A 192 -57.60 20.18 -7.08
CA ASP A 192 -56.48 21.02 -6.68
C ASP A 192 -55.69 20.40 -5.52
N GLN A 193 -56.35 19.73 -4.56
CA GLN A 193 -55.67 18.91 -3.56
C GLN A 193 -54.85 17.78 -4.18
N ILE A 194 -55.37 17.10 -5.21
CA ILE A 194 -54.63 16.05 -5.94
C ILE A 194 -53.41 16.64 -6.66
N LYS A 195 -53.51 17.84 -7.26
CA LYS A 195 -52.37 18.50 -7.91
C LYS A 195 -51.29 18.88 -6.89
N ASP A 196 -51.68 19.40 -5.73
CA ASP A 196 -50.74 19.79 -4.68
C ASP A 196 -50.04 18.58 -4.06
N GLN A 197 -50.78 17.50 -3.82
CA GLN A 197 -50.19 16.22 -3.40
C GLN A 197 -49.19 15.70 -4.45
N ASN A 198 -49.57 15.68 -5.73
CA ASN A 198 -48.66 15.26 -6.81
C ASN A 198 -47.41 16.14 -6.90
N LYS A 199 -47.53 17.44 -6.65
CA LYS A 199 -46.38 18.37 -6.64
C LYS A 199 -45.44 18.08 -5.48
N ILE A 200 -45.98 17.83 -4.28
CA ILE A 200 -45.20 17.48 -3.10
C ILE A 200 -44.49 16.14 -3.32
N THR A 201 -45.20 15.12 -3.82
CA THR A 201 -44.64 13.79 -4.12
C THR A 201 -43.51 13.88 -5.15
N ASN A 202 -43.69 14.64 -6.24
CA ASN A 202 -42.66 14.80 -7.27
C ASN A 202 -41.42 15.56 -6.74
N ASN A 203 -41.62 16.56 -5.88
CA ASN A 203 -40.50 17.28 -5.28
C ASN A 203 -39.70 16.39 -4.31
N LEU A 204 -40.39 15.57 -3.51
CA LEU A 204 -39.75 14.62 -2.60
C LEU A 204 -39.00 13.54 -3.38
N LEU A 205 -39.60 13.00 -4.44
CA LEU A 205 -38.98 12.00 -5.32
C LEU A 205 -37.70 12.55 -5.98
N ASN A 206 -37.74 13.79 -6.47
CA ASN A 206 -36.57 14.42 -7.08
C ASN A 206 -35.46 14.74 -6.06
N ALA A 207 -35.83 15.04 -4.81
CA ALA A 207 -34.85 15.25 -3.74
C ALA A 207 -34.14 13.93 -3.37
N LEU A 208 -34.90 12.85 -3.24
CA LEU A 208 -34.37 11.50 -2.96
C LEU A 208 -33.50 10.98 -4.12
N LEU A 209 -33.90 11.22 -5.37
CA LEU A 209 -33.10 10.86 -6.55
C LEU A 209 -31.74 11.57 -6.55
N ARG A 210 -31.70 12.86 -6.22
CA ARG A 210 -30.43 13.62 -6.15
C ARG A 210 -29.51 13.14 -5.04
N GLU A 211 -30.05 12.76 -3.89
CA GLU A 211 -29.25 12.22 -2.79
C GLU A 211 -28.69 10.83 -3.13
N LYS A 212 -29.49 10.02 -3.84
CA LYS A 212 -29.08 8.72 -4.35
C LYS A 212 -28.00 8.83 -5.44
N GLU A 213 -28.13 9.78 -6.37
CA GLU A 213 -27.09 10.07 -7.38
C GLU A 213 -25.77 10.49 -6.73
N LYS A 214 -25.80 11.36 -5.72
CA LYS A 214 -24.58 11.74 -4.96
C LYS A 214 -23.90 10.53 -4.32
N SER A 215 -24.70 9.61 -3.78
CA SER A 215 -24.20 8.39 -3.13
C SER A 215 -23.63 7.41 -4.16
N LEU A 216 -24.26 7.33 -5.35
CA LEU A 216 -23.80 6.51 -6.47
C LEU A 216 -22.48 7.03 -7.05
N THR A 217 -22.33 8.35 -7.22
CA THR A 217 -21.08 8.96 -7.70
C THR A 217 -19.93 8.76 -6.70
N ALA A 218 -20.21 8.78 -5.40
CA ALA A 218 -19.21 8.48 -4.37
C ALA A 218 -18.75 7.01 -4.43
N LEU A 219 -19.67 6.08 -4.72
CA LEU A 219 -19.37 4.66 -4.95
C LEU A 219 -18.60 4.43 -6.26
N GLU A 220 -18.97 5.10 -7.35
CA GLU A 220 -18.25 5.04 -8.63
C GLU A 220 -16.81 5.56 -8.50
N GLY A 221 -16.56 6.60 -7.71
CA GLY A 221 -15.20 7.08 -7.43
C GLY A 221 -14.34 6.08 -6.64
N ILE A 222 -14.96 5.27 -5.77
CA ILE A 222 -14.28 4.18 -5.06
C ILE A 222 -14.02 3.02 -6.02
N THR A 223 -14.98 2.66 -6.87
CA THR A 223 -14.82 1.62 -7.89
C THR A 223 -13.76 1.99 -8.93
N GLN A 224 -13.69 3.25 -9.38
CA GLN A 224 -12.64 3.75 -10.28
C GLN A 224 -11.25 3.66 -9.63
N SER A 225 -11.16 3.91 -8.32
CA SER A 225 -9.91 3.75 -7.55
C SER A 225 -9.47 2.28 -7.41
N VAL A 226 -10.41 1.35 -7.61
CA VAL A 226 -10.19 -0.11 -7.61
C VAL A 226 -9.97 -0.65 -9.03
N GLU A 227 -10.57 -0.06 -10.06
CA GLU A 227 -10.39 -0.42 -11.48
C GLU A 227 -9.10 0.16 -12.10
N ASP A 228 -8.56 1.27 -11.58
CA ASP A 228 -7.18 1.72 -11.87
C ASP A 228 -6.11 0.74 -11.29
N LEU A 229 -6.53 -0.36 -10.68
CA LEU A 229 -5.70 -1.49 -10.29
C LEU A 229 -5.72 -2.61 -11.36
N ASP A 230 -5.85 -2.26 -12.65
CA ASP A 230 -5.75 -3.21 -13.77
C ASP A 230 -4.42 -3.99 -13.73
N ASP A 231 -4.56 -5.31 -13.68
CA ASP A 231 -3.58 -6.34 -13.34
C ASP A 231 -2.75 -6.82 -14.57
N SER A 232 -2.59 -6.00 -15.61
CA SER A 232 -2.19 -6.51 -16.95
C SER A 232 -0.91 -5.99 -17.60
N GLU A 233 -0.11 -5.13 -16.97
CA GLU A 233 1.25 -4.80 -17.48
C GLU A 233 2.32 -4.87 -16.39
N CYS A 234 2.56 -6.09 -15.89
CA CYS A 234 3.82 -6.36 -15.19
C CYS A 234 4.95 -6.33 -16.23
N ILE A 235 5.77 -5.28 -16.18
CA ILE A 235 6.73 -5.01 -17.25
C ILE A 235 7.94 -5.91 -17.20
N SER A 236 8.07 -6.70 -18.26
CA SER A 236 9.20 -7.57 -18.56
C SER A 236 10.41 -6.75 -19.00
N GLY A 237 11.48 -6.77 -18.20
CA GLY A 237 12.85 -6.43 -18.60
C GLY A 237 13.77 -7.61 -18.32
N THR A 238 14.88 -7.75 -19.06
CA THR A 238 15.87 -8.78 -18.72
C THR A 238 16.69 -8.30 -17.53
N VAL A 239 16.56 -8.99 -16.39
CA VAL A 239 17.33 -8.69 -15.19
C VAL A 239 18.54 -9.62 -15.09
N ARG A 240 19.71 -9.07 -14.83
CA ARG A 240 20.92 -9.82 -14.49
C ARG A 240 21.09 -9.85 -12.98
N GLY A 241 20.92 -11.03 -12.39
CA GLY A 241 21.33 -11.33 -11.02
C GLY A 241 22.69 -12.00 -10.95
N HIS A 242 23.01 -12.56 -9.79
CA HIS A 242 24.19 -13.40 -9.56
C HIS A 242 23.86 -14.56 -8.62
N THR A 243 24.60 -15.66 -8.75
CA THR A 243 24.45 -16.81 -7.86
C THR A 243 25.44 -16.70 -6.70
N ILE A 244 24.95 -16.89 -5.48
CA ILE A 244 25.73 -16.86 -4.24
C ILE A 244 25.59 -18.17 -3.48
N GLN A 245 26.60 -18.53 -2.70
CA GLN A 245 26.52 -19.69 -1.81
C GLN A 245 26.02 -19.27 -0.43
N VAL A 246 24.94 -19.86 0.04
CA VAL A 246 24.33 -19.59 1.36
C VAL A 246 24.05 -20.92 2.04
N LEU A 247 24.64 -21.14 3.23
CA LEU A 247 24.49 -22.39 3.97
C LEU A 247 24.75 -23.64 3.09
N SER A 248 25.81 -23.58 2.29
CA SER A 248 26.19 -24.63 1.33
C SER A 248 25.17 -24.92 0.22
N LYS A 249 24.16 -24.06 0.01
CA LYS A 249 23.22 -24.12 -1.12
C LYS A 249 23.41 -22.93 -2.07
N PRO A 250 23.32 -23.13 -3.40
CA PRO A 250 23.32 -22.03 -4.35
C PRO A 250 21.97 -21.28 -4.32
N VAL A 251 22.04 -19.96 -4.26
CA VAL A 251 20.89 -19.03 -4.25
C VAL A 251 21.08 -18.01 -5.37
N ASN A 252 20.04 -17.79 -6.17
CA ASN A 252 20.01 -16.70 -7.14
C ASN A 252 19.59 -15.42 -6.43
N ALA A 253 20.41 -14.38 -6.53
CA ALA A 253 20.18 -13.08 -5.93
C ALA A 253 20.04 -12.01 -7.01
N PHE A 254 18.97 -11.21 -6.89
CA PHE A 254 18.70 -10.06 -7.73
C PHE A 254 18.49 -8.86 -6.79
N ILE A 255 19.46 -7.96 -6.77
CA ILE A 255 19.55 -6.87 -5.81
C ILE A 255 19.31 -5.55 -6.53
N GLY A 256 18.27 -4.81 -6.12
CA GLY A 256 18.01 -3.47 -6.62
C GLY A 256 17.24 -3.41 -7.94
N ILE A 257 16.21 -4.24 -8.11
CA ILE A 257 15.31 -4.18 -9.28
C ILE A 257 14.33 -3.02 -9.09
N PRO A 258 14.21 -2.07 -10.04
CA PRO A 258 13.24 -0.98 -9.93
C PRO A 258 11.83 -1.51 -10.17
N TYR A 259 10.88 -1.11 -9.31
CA TYR A 259 9.45 -1.45 -9.46
C TYR A 259 8.58 -0.23 -9.81
N ALA A 260 9.15 0.98 -9.74
CA ALA A 260 8.47 2.24 -10.00
C ALA A 260 9.39 3.24 -10.71
N GLU A 261 8.79 4.26 -11.33
CA GLU A 261 9.54 5.44 -11.77
C GLU A 261 10.21 6.12 -10.56
N PRO A 262 11.45 6.64 -10.68
CA PRO A 262 12.11 7.35 -9.59
C PRO A 262 11.25 8.52 -9.09
N PRO A 263 10.92 8.61 -7.78
CA PRO A 263 10.04 9.64 -7.24
C PRO A 263 10.83 10.94 -7.02
N VAL A 264 11.39 11.49 -8.09
CA VAL A 264 12.23 12.69 -8.09
C VAL A 264 11.54 13.85 -8.79
N GLY A 265 11.93 15.09 -8.46
CA GLY A 265 11.40 16.28 -9.11
C GLY A 265 9.87 16.38 -8.94
N PRO A 266 9.09 16.45 -10.04
CA PRO A 266 7.62 16.49 -9.96
C PRO A 266 6.98 15.29 -9.25
N LEU A 267 7.68 14.15 -9.14
CA LEU A 267 7.16 12.93 -8.50
C LEU A 267 7.46 12.83 -7.00
N ARG A 268 8.19 13.80 -6.41
CA ARG A 268 8.71 13.76 -5.04
C ARG A 268 7.66 13.46 -3.96
N PHE A 269 6.44 13.97 -4.12
CA PHE A 269 5.31 13.72 -3.21
C PHE A 269 4.09 13.12 -3.89
N ALA A 270 4.23 12.77 -5.18
CA ALA A 270 3.18 12.11 -5.94
C ALA A 270 3.12 10.62 -5.60
N ARG A 271 1.97 10.00 -5.88
CA ARG A 271 1.84 8.54 -5.85
C ARG A 271 2.91 7.90 -6.74
N PRO A 272 3.50 6.76 -6.33
CA PRO A 272 4.50 6.10 -7.14
C PRO A 272 3.85 5.66 -8.46
N LYS A 273 4.59 5.86 -9.55
CA LYS A 273 4.13 5.44 -10.87
C LYS A 273 4.76 4.08 -11.20
N PRO A 274 3.97 3.08 -11.64
CA PRO A 274 4.53 1.85 -12.18
C PRO A 274 5.46 2.18 -13.35
N LEU A 275 6.45 1.33 -13.57
CA LEU A 275 7.16 1.34 -14.84
C LEU A 275 6.16 0.94 -15.93
N THR A 276 5.92 1.83 -16.90
CA THR A 276 4.96 1.62 -18.01
C THR A 276 5.63 1.21 -19.32
N LYS A 277 6.97 1.15 -19.36
CA LYS A 277 7.72 0.54 -20.46
C LYS A 277 8.86 -0.34 -19.95
N PRO A 278 9.20 -1.45 -20.64
CA PRO A 278 10.44 -2.19 -20.39
C PRO A 278 11.62 -1.24 -20.33
N LEU A 279 12.39 -1.31 -19.25
CA LEU A 279 13.63 -0.56 -19.18
C LEU A 279 14.57 -1.05 -20.30
N PRO A 280 15.19 -0.15 -21.07
CA PRO A 280 16.03 -0.55 -22.19
C PRO A 280 17.27 -1.30 -21.70
N GLY A 281 17.57 -2.42 -22.35
CA GLY A 281 18.76 -3.22 -22.07
C GLY A 281 18.59 -4.21 -20.90
N ILE A 282 19.72 -4.62 -20.32
CA ILE A 282 19.75 -5.55 -19.20
C ILE A 282 19.84 -4.74 -17.90
N ILE A 283 18.88 -4.94 -17.00
CA ILE A 283 18.88 -4.33 -15.67
C ILE A 283 19.94 -5.06 -14.84
N ASP A 284 21.00 -4.34 -14.44
CA ASP A 284 22.01 -4.87 -13.52
C ASP A 284 21.48 -4.86 -12.08
N ALA A 285 21.05 -6.05 -11.62
CA ALA A 285 20.59 -6.32 -10.27
C ALA A 285 21.62 -7.15 -9.49
N THR A 286 22.91 -6.84 -9.64
CA THR A 286 23.99 -7.53 -8.90
C THR A 286 24.47 -6.76 -7.67
N LYS A 287 24.02 -5.51 -7.48
CA LYS A 287 24.58 -4.60 -6.46
C LYS A 287 23.48 -3.77 -5.78
N PRO A 288 23.68 -3.40 -4.50
CA PRO A 288 22.81 -2.46 -3.81
C PRO A 288 22.63 -1.15 -4.58
N LYS A 289 21.43 -0.57 -4.45
CA LYS A 289 21.10 0.78 -4.93
C LYS A 289 20.98 1.74 -3.75
N ASN A 290 20.49 2.94 -3.99
CA ASN A 290 20.29 3.92 -2.94
C ASN A 290 19.22 3.42 -1.95
N SER A 291 19.52 3.57 -0.66
CA SER A 291 18.47 3.55 0.37
C SER A 291 17.62 4.81 0.25
N CYS A 292 16.35 4.77 0.69
CA CYS A 292 15.52 5.97 0.72
C CYS A 292 16.08 7.00 1.71
N MET A 293 15.78 8.28 1.49
CA MET A 293 16.27 9.35 2.36
C MET A 293 15.73 9.22 3.79
N THR A 294 16.65 9.04 4.75
CA THR A 294 16.36 8.95 6.19
C THR A 294 17.13 9.98 7.02
N GLY A 295 18.13 10.65 6.44
CA GLY A 295 19.00 11.61 7.14
C GLY A 295 20.15 10.99 7.94
N GLY A 296 20.39 9.67 7.81
CA GLY A 296 21.52 8.97 8.42
C GLY A 296 22.80 8.99 7.57
N THR A 297 23.71 8.05 7.83
CA THR A 297 24.93 7.81 7.03
C THR A 297 24.74 6.64 6.05
N GLY A 298 25.39 6.70 4.87
CA GLY A 298 25.32 5.66 3.83
C GLY A 298 24.86 6.18 2.46
N GLN A 299 24.81 5.27 1.47
CA GLN A 299 24.35 5.61 0.11
C GLN A 299 22.82 5.77 0.09
N MET A 300 22.37 7.02 -0.02
CA MET A 300 20.97 7.41 0.02
C MET A 300 20.59 8.31 -1.16
N GLY A 301 19.30 8.27 -1.52
CA GLY A 301 18.73 9.11 -2.57
C GLY A 301 17.21 9.03 -2.62
N GLU A 302 16.59 9.92 -3.38
CA GLU A 302 15.15 9.89 -3.66
C GLU A 302 14.78 8.81 -4.68
N ASP A 303 15.66 8.56 -5.65
CA ASP A 303 15.60 7.39 -6.51
C ASP A 303 15.97 6.15 -5.67
N CYS A 304 14.96 5.55 -5.04
CA CYS A 304 15.12 4.48 -4.05
C CYS A 304 14.07 3.37 -4.13
N LEU A 305 13.12 3.41 -5.08
CA LEU A 305 12.01 2.44 -5.18
C LEU A 305 12.45 1.15 -5.88
N TYR A 306 13.14 0.31 -5.10
CA TYR A 306 13.73 -0.95 -5.54
C TYR A 306 13.23 -2.15 -4.72
N VAL A 307 13.31 -3.34 -5.32
CA VAL A 307 13.08 -4.65 -4.68
C VAL A 307 14.35 -5.50 -4.76
N ASN A 308 14.60 -6.30 -3.73
CA ASN A 308 15.56 -7.40 -3.75
C ASN A 308 14.82 -8.74 -3.80
N ILE A 309 15.29 -9.67 -4.62
CA ILE A 309 14.79 -11.05 -4.71
C ILE A 309 15.91 -12.03 -4.42
N TRP A 310 15.62 -13.02 -3.57
CA TRP A 310 16.42 -14.22 -3.43
C TRP A 310 15.56 -15.46 -3.72
N ALA A 311 16.06 -16.32 -4.59
CA ALA A 311 15.34 -17.52 -5.04
C ALA A 311 16.25 -18.75 -5.06
N PRO A 312 15.71 -19.97 -4.86
CA PRO A 312 16.48 -21.20 -5.02
C PRO A 312 17.09 -21.29 -6.42
N HIS A 313 18.33 -21.75 -6.54
CA HIS A 313 19.01 -21.83 -7.84
C HIS A 313 18.36 -22.87 -8.78
N ASN A 314 18.01 -24.05 -8.25
CA ASN A 314 17.41 -25.13 -9.00
C ASN A 314 15.89 -25.14 -8.80
N THR A 315 15.16 -24.51 -9.72
CA THR A 315 13.69 -24.56 -9.73
C THR A 315 13.20 -25.57 -10.77
N THR A 316 12.49 -26.60 -10.32
CA THR A 316 11.90 -27.64 -11.19
C THR A 316 10.52 -27.20 -11.69
N GLY A 317 10.42 -26.04 -12.36
CA GLY A 317 9.19 -25.51 -12.98
C GLY A 317 7.98 -25.24 -12.07
N ALA A 318 7.93 -25.79 -10.85
CA ALA A 318 6.88 -25.58 -9.87
C ALA A 318 7.06 -24.24 -9.17
N LEU A 319 5.96 -23.50 -9.03
CA LEU A 319 5.91 -22.24 -8.28
C LEU A 319 6.27 -22.48 -6.80
N LYS A 320 6.94 -21.49 -6.20
CA LYS A 320 7.38 -21.52 -4.80
C LYS A 320 6.62 -20.45 -4.01
N PRO A 321 6.36 -20.68 -2.70
CA PRO A 321 5.83 -19.63 -1.83
C PRO A 321 6.76 -18.41 -1.82
N VAL A 322 6.17 -17.21 -1.79
CA VAL A 322 6.90 -15.93 -1.73
C VAL A 322 6.71 -15.32 -0.33
N MET A 323 7.83 -15.04 0.34
CA MET A 323 7.87 -14.24 1.56
C MET A 323 8.18 -12.78 1.19
N TYR A 324 7.19 -11.90 1.36
CA TYR A 324 7.33 -10.47 1.08
C TYR A 324 7.64 -9.70 2.36
N TRP A 325 8.80 -9.04 2.40
CA TRP A 325 9.32 -8.33 3.57
C TRP A 325 9.24 -6.82 3.41
N ILE A 326 8.55 -6.19 4.35
CA ILE A 326 8.51 -4.73 4.53
C ILE A 326 9.27 -4.42 5.81
N TYR A 327 10.39 -3.69 5.72
CA TYR A 327 11.18 -3.36 6.89
C TYR A 327 10.47 -2.35 7.80
N GLY A 328 10.71 -2.48 9.11
CA GLY A 328 10.29 -1.51 10.13
C GLY A 328 11.27 -0.32 10.27
N GLY A 329 11.07 0.48 11.31
CA GLY A 329 11.89 1.69 11.56
C GLY A 329 11.08 2.96 11.79
N GLY A 330 9.84 2.80 12.29
CA GLY A 330 8.95 3.91 12.66
C GLY A 330 8.60 4.83 11.49
N LEU A 331 8.57 4.31 10.26
CA LEU A 331 8.36 5.06 9.01
C LEU A 331 9.43 6.14 8.71
N GLY A 332 10.46 6.25 9.57
CA GLY A 332 11.49 7.27 9.47
C GLY A 332 12.88 6.75 9.15
N SER A 333 13.09 5.44 9.26
CA SER A 333 14.38 4.79 9.04
C SER A 333 14.17 3.39 8.46
N GLY A 334 15.24 2.80 7.93
CA GLY A 334 15.23 1.45 7.35
C GLY A 334 15.71 1.41 5.91
N SER A 335 16.06 0.21 5.44
CA SER A 335 16.51 -0.04 4.08
C SER A 335 16.59 -1.55 3.82
N ILE A 336 16.16 -2.00 2.65
CA ILE A 336 16.36 -3.39 2.20
C ILE A 336 17.82 -3.75 1.91
N PHE A 337 18.72 -2.76 1.87
CA PHE A 337 20.16 -2.95 1.68
C PHE A 337 20.92 -3.05 3.00
N SER A 338 20.24 -2.89 4.15
CA SER A 338 20.82 -3.18 5.45
C SER A 338 21.01 -4.69 5.63
N GLY A 339 22.15 -5.12 6.18
CA GLY A 339 22.42 -6.53 6.47
C GLY A 339 21.39 -7.17 7.42
N ALA A 340 20.69 -6.37 8.22
CA ALA A 340 19.61 -6.84 9.09
C ALA A 340 18.36 -7.31 8.31
N ASN A 341 18.21 -6.89 7.05
CA ASN A 341 17.08 -7.22 6.17
C ASN A 341 17.48 -8.20 5.05
N ASP A 342 18.62 -8.90 5.21
CA ASP A 342 19.12 -9.83 4.20
C ASP A 342 18.37 -11.17 4.26
N GLY A 343 17.52 -11.41 3.25
CA GLY A 343 16.66 -12.58 3.16
C GLY A 343 17.33 -13.87 2.70
N LYS A 344 18.62 -13.85 2.33
CA LYS A 344 19.25 -14.95 1.60
C LYS A 344 19.24 -16.30 2.33
N ALA A 345 19.33 -16.29 3.66
CA ALA A 345 19.34 -17.51 4.46
C ALA A 345 17.98 -18.23 4.49
N LEU A 346 16.88 -17.48 4.37
CA LEU A 346 15.52 -18.04 4.41
C LEU A 346 15.21 -18.90 3.18
N VAL A 347 15.86 -18.61 2.05
CA VAL A 347 15.75 -19.40 0.80
C VAL A 347 16.15 -20.87 0.99
N ALA A 348 16.93 -21.19 2.03
CA ALA A 348 17.25 -22.57 2.38
C ALA A 348 16.01 -23.45 2.67
N ASN A 349 14.85 -22.82 2.95
CA ASN A 349 13.54 -23.44 3.18
C ASN A 349 12.68 -23.58 1.91
N ASP A 350 13.29 -23.48 0.72
CA ASP A 350 12.58 -23.65 -0.57
C ASP A 350 11.47 -22.62 -0.84
N VAL A 351 11.75 -21.37 -0.43
CA VAL A 351 10.89 -20.19 -0.63
C VAL A 351 11.62 -19.14 -1.44
N VAL A 352 10.85 -18.27 -2.12
CA VAL A 352 11.37 -17.01 -2.67
C VAL A 352 11.20 -15.93 -1.61
N VAL A 353 12.21 -15.08 -1.45
CA VAL A 353 12.13 -13.92 -0.55
C VAL A 353 12.23 -12.66 -1.38
N ALA A 354 11.25 -11.78 -1.23
CA ALA A 354 11.25 -10.44 -1.82
C ALA A 354 11.28 -9.41 -0.70
N SER A 355 12.10 -8.38 -0.80
CA SER A 355 12.07 -7.24 0.12
C SER A 355 11.96 -5.93 -0.64
N VAL A 356 11.08 -5.05 -0.17
CA VAL A 356 10.71 -3.79 -0.85
C VAL A 356 11.24 -2.58 -0.12
N ASN A 357 11.79 -1.63 -0.87
CA ASN A 357 12.15 -0.31 -0.39
C ASN A 357 10.99 0.66 -0.61
N TYR A 358 10.67 1.50 0.38
CA TYR A 358 9.58 2.47 0.31
C TYR A 358 10.03 3.83 0.87
N ARG A 359 9.46 4.95 0.38
CA ARG A 359 9.84 6.29 0.84
C ARG A 359 9.56 6.46 2.33
N LEU A 360 10.44 7.21 3.00
CA LEU A 360 10.46 7.41 4.45
C LEU A 360 10.34 8.89 4.82
N ARG A 361 10.04 9.17 6.09
CA ARG A 361 9.94 10.54 6.65
C ARG A 361 9.07 11.44 5.78
N THR A 362 9.52 12.68 5.53
CA THR A 362 8.84 13.67 4.70
C THR A 362 8.59 13.18 3.27
N PHE A 363 9.47 12.38 2.68
CA PHE A 363 9.29 11.90 1.30
C PHE A 363 8.17 10.88 1.18
N GLY A 364 7.96 10.06 2.22
CA GLY A 364 6.90 9.04 2.23
C GLY A 364 5.60 9.49 2.88
N PHE A 365 5.66 10.43 3.82
CA PHE A 365 4.55 10.64 4.76
C PHE A 365 4.25 12.12 5.04
N LEU A 366 4.78 13.05 4.24
CA LEU A 366 4.34 14.45 4.31
C LEU A 366 2.85 14.55 3.96
N TYR A 367 2.08 15.17 4.85
CA TYR A 367 0.69 15.54 4.63
C TYR A 367 0.56 17.06 4.66
N GLY A 368 0.23 17.66 3.53
CA GLY A 368 0.06 19.11 3.37
C GLY A 368 -1.39 19.61 3.48
N GLY A 369 -2.35 18.71 3.64
CA GLY A 369 -3.79 19.02 3.63
C GLY A 369 -4.52 18.51 2.37
N PRO A 370 -5.86 18.65 2.31
CA PRO A 370 -6.70 18.05 1.26
C PRO A 370 -6.38 18.54 -0.15
N ASP A 371 -6.04 19.82 -0.29
CA ASP A 371 -5.77 20.47 -1.58
C ASP A 371 -4.26 20.55 -1.90
N SER A 372 -3.44 19.81 -1.15
CA SER A 372 -1.99 19.82 -1.33
C SER A 372 -1.53 18.77 -2.34
N ASP A 373 -0.49 19.10 -3.11
CA ASP A 373 0.24 18.14 -3.94
C ASP A 373 0.96 17.05 -3.12
N ALA A 374 0.93 17.13 -1.78
CA ALA A 374 1.41 16.11 -0.85
C ALA A 374 0.25 15.58 0.02
N PRO A 375 -0.61 14.69 -0.51
CA PRO A 375 -1.80 14.20 0.21
C PRO A 375 -1.49 13.11 1.27
N GLY A 376 -0.21 12.82 1.56
CA GLY A 376 0.21 11.84 2.56
C GLY A 376 0.23 10.39 2.07
N ASN A 377 0.79 9.51 2.91
CA ASN A 377 0.80 8.05 2.73
C ASN A 377 1.51 7.51 1.48
N MET A 378 2.37 8.31 0.84
CA MET A 378 3.15 7.89 -0.33
C MET A 378 4.00 6.64 -0.06
N GLY A 379 4.60 6.53 1.12
CA GLY A 379 5.35 5.32 1.52
C GLY A 379 4.47 4.08 1.61
N PHE A 380 3.17 4.20 1.92
CA PHE A 380 2.24 3.07 1.86
C PHE A 380 1.85 2.73 0.42
N TYR A 381 1.64 3.72 -0.43
CA TYR A 381 1.42 3.47 -1.87
C TYR A 381 2.64 2.80 -2.53
N ASP A 382 3.86 3.15 -2.10
CA ASP A 382 5.09 2.50 -2.55
C ASP A 382 5.08 1.00 -2.19
N GLN A 383 4.71 0.66 -0.94
CA GLN A 383 4.59 -0.74 -0.49
C GLN A 383 3.54 -1.53 -1.27
N VAL A 384 2.39 -0.90 -1.56
CA VAL A 384 1.32 -1.51 -2.35
C VAL A 384 1.77 -1.73 -3.79
N LEU A 385 2.41 -0.74 -4.41
CA LEU A 385 2.90 -0.88 -5.77
C LEU A 385 4.00 -1.96 -5.87
N GLY A 386 4.91 -2.02 -4.91
CA GLY A 386 5.92 -3.08 -4.85
C GLY A 386 5.36 -4.48 -4.57
N LEU A 387 4.15 -4.59 -4.01
CA LEU A 387 3.45 -5.87 -3.80
C LEU A 387 2.70 -6.32 -5.06
N LYS A 388 2.24 -5.35 -5.86
CA LYS A 388 1.62 -5.61 -7.17
C LYS A 388 2.63 -6.05 -8.22
N TRP A 389 3.82 -5.45 -8.18
CA TRP A 389 4.97 -5.87 -8.96
C TRP A 389 5.41 -7.28 -8.53
#